data_AF-A0A3A0AFP3-F1
#
_entry.id   AF-A0A3A0AFP3-F1
#
_cell.length_a   1.000
_cell.length_b   1.000
_cell.length_c   1.000
_cell.angle_alpha   90.00
_cell.angle_beta   90.00
_cell.angle_gamma   90.00
#
_symmetry.space_group_name_H-M   'P 1'
#
loop_
_entity.id
_entity.type
_entity.pdbx_description
1 polymer ?
#
loop_
_entity_poly.entity_id
_entity_poly.type
_entity_poly.pdbx_seq_one_letter_code
_entity_poly.pdbx_strand_id
1 'polypeptide(L)'
;MQMDLMRRLQIWTLAILLALLPGLAARPAQAAPLVQGYTYEECSRADAAAVQAEMEAIALGLLTTASSGLDIDALVARHWNELGAGAALDRAVDDAVLHIQQQTGYWDRFVSGWSATQAEALAHQVATEAFTSPAFQGKIEELSAALAASLVAEMDAHAARSASSALLCLQSYVGERYSTTLYAAFAQRIDQDVTPALALDETGAPLAVSPVDLHLKALGGVGVIVATQITRKIAASLTQKIAGRLAGKVAGRVLGRLGSSVIPYIGWAVGAGLIVWDLVEGSQGALPQIRSALQAEEVKQEVRSEIAAAVREGLQGEIQGLAATLAAALVGEWQGFCAEQGELCALAAENPLFRAYLATTPVDHLARLGRQVAVFEHDLEPEQLDASLADGTFGALMALPEAALALLAATRSPQTTVAWGNLAGDHLDFVVSRDLYTVTTPQQLSSTAFWWLVAVEDNDIIHNLFTLEPAILDALTRVSAADFHAVAATLPAEDLVWLAQYLAGQSQAEAQATVAQLMQGSATIAALQTPPAPQPSAALAEGAAVESAPQPSDAVDVAAPAGPPSPGYPDGVLAAAAMLLLFLLGWRVVVSLRGDSYGNSG
;
A
#
# COMPACT_ATOMS: atom_id res chain seq x y z
N MET A 1 25.49 -59.21 -11.41
CA MET A 1 24.18 -59.35 -12.10
C MET A 1 22.98 -59.37 -11.13
N GLN A 2 23.07 -59.99 -9.94
CA GLN A 2 21.98 -59.95 -8.94
C GLN A 2 21.76 -58.57 -8.26
N MET A 3 22.80 -57.77 -8.05
CA MET A 3 22.66 -56.43 -7.44
C MET A 3 21.96 -55.40 -8.34
N ASP A 4 22.13 -55.48 -9.66
CA ASP A 4 21.43 -54.59 -10.59
C ASP A 4 19.94 -54.91 -10.71
N LEU A 5 19.58 -56.19 -10.51
CA LEU A 5 18.17 -56.60 -10.54
C LEU A 5 17.41 -56.06 -9.31
N MET A 6 18.04 -56.09 -8.11
CA MET A 6 17.43 -55.53 -6.90
C MET A 6 17.30 -54.00 -6.94
N ARG A 7 18.29 -53.30 -7.52
CA ARG A 7 18.24 -51.84 -7.64
C ARG A 7 17.16 -51.38 -8.62
N ARG A 8 16.97 -52.13 -9.71
CA ARG A 8 15.86 -51.89 -10.65
C ARG A 8 14.51 -52.22 -10.02
N LEU A 9 14.41 -53.28 -9.22
CA LEU A 9 13.17 -53.63 -8.52
C LEU A 9 12.79 -52.55 -7.49
N GLN A 10 13.74 -52.01 -6.73
CA GLN A 10 13.49 -50.92 -5.78
C GLN A 10 13.06 -49.61 -6.45
N ILE A 11 13.64 -49.28 -7.62
CA ILE A 11 13.24 -48.09 -8.38
C ILE A 11 11.82 -48.26 -8.95
N TRP A 12 11.48 -49.47 -9.39
CA TRP A 12 10.12 -49.78 -9.86
C TRP A 12 9.08 -49.78 -8.74
N THR A 13 9.40 -50.28 -7.55
CA THR A 13 8.47 -50.22 -6.41
C THR A 13 8.27 -48.80 -5.89
N LEU A 14 9.29 -47.93 -5.95
CA LEU A 14 9.14 -46.52 -5.58
C LEU A 14 8.29 -45.75 -6.60
N ALA A 15 8.43 -46.05 -7.90
CA ALA A 15 7.65 -45.42 -8.96
C ALA A 15 6.17 -45.84 -8.93
N ILE A 16 5.87 -47.09 -8.57
CA ILE A 16 4.49 -47.58 -8.43
C ILE A 16 3.82 -47.04 -7.16
N LEU A 17 4.57 -46.85 -6.07
CA LEU A 17 4.02 -46.20 -4.86
C LEU A 17 3.69 -44.70 -5.09
N LEU A 18 4.42 -44.03 -6.00
CA LEU A 18 4.16 -42.63 -6.35
C LEU A 18 2.95 -42.46 -7.29
N ALA A 19 2.59 -43.49 -8.07
CA ALA A 19 1.47 -43.48 -9.00
C ALA A 19 0.10 -43.81 -8.35
N LEU A 20 0.09 -44.28 -7.10
CA LEU A 20 -1.13 -44.66 -6.35
C LEU A 20 -1.61 -43.58 -5.36
N LEU A 21 -1.16 -42.33 -5.51
CA LEU A 21 -1.68 -41.15 -4.81
C LEU A 21 -2.60 -40.29 -5.71
N PRO A 22 -3.77 -40.75 -6.21
CA PRO A 22 -4.77 -39.85 -6.74
C PRO A 22 -5.58 -39.29 -5.57
N GLY A 23 -5.27 -38.08 -5.09
CA GLY A 23 -6.16 -37.45 -4.09
C GLY A 23 -5.68 -36.21 -3.34
N LEU A 24 -4.41 -35.83 -3.41
CA LEU A 24 -3.90 -34.60 -2.76
C LEU A 24 -3.35 -33.59 -3.78
N ALA A 25 -3.97 -33.51 -4.96
CA ALA A 25 -3.91 -32.26 -5.71
C ALA A 25 -4.75 -31.25 -4.92
N ALA A 26 -4.07 -30.29 -4.27
CA ALA A 26 -4.72 -29.08 -3.83
C ALA A 26 -5.60 -28.58 -4.97
N ARG A 27 -6.91 -28.56 -4.76
CA ARG A 27 -7.83 -27.96 -5.74
C ARG A 27 -7.25 -26.58 -6.03
N PRO A 28 -6.97 -26.21 -7.30
CA PRO A 28 -6.74 -24.81 -7.58
C PRO A 28 -7.96 -24.10 -7.00
N ALA A 29 -7.73 -23.18 -6.07
CA ALA A 29 -8.76 -22.27 -5.60
C ALA A 29 -9.19 -21.52 -6.86
N GLN A 30 -10.23 -22.03 -7.52
CA GLN A 30 -10.92 -21.30 -8.57
C GLN A 30 -11.46 -20.08 -7.85
N ALA A 31 -10.82 -18.94 -8.08
CA ALA A 31 -11.37 -17.65 -7.72
C ALA A 31 -12.76 -17.64 -8.33
N ALA A 32 -13.79 -17.77 -7.49
CA ALA A 32 -15.16 -17.58 -7.92
C ALA A 32 -15.21 -16.21 -8.61
N PRO A 33 -15.85 -16.09 -9.78
CA PRO A 33 -15.98 -14.79 -10.44
C PRO A 33 -16.53 -13.80 -9.42
N LEU A 34 -15.86 -12.65 -9.30
CA LEU A 34 -16.39 -11.50 -8.55
C LEU A 34 -17.87 -11.37 -8.93
N VAL A 35 -18.75 -11.38 -7.93
CA VAL A 35 -20.19 -11.26 -8.15
C VAL A 35 -20.42 -10.08 -9.10
N GLN A 36 -20.81 -10.39 -10.33
CA GLN A 36 -21.15 -9.39 -11.33
C GLN A 36 -22.37 -8.63 -10.82
N GLY A 37 -22.19 -7.37 -10.41
CA GLY A 37 -23.30 -6.50 -10.04
C GLY A 37 -22.98 -5.36 -9.09
N TYR A 38 -21.88 -5.40 -8.32
CA TYR A 38 -21.55 -4.26 -7.44
C TYR A 38 -20.70 -3.24 -8.19
N THR A 39 -21.35 -2.18 -8.67
CA THR A 39 -20.67 -0.99 -9.18
C THR A 39 -20.30 -0.11 -7.98
N TYR A 40 -19.00 0.08 -7.69
CA TYR A 40 -18.50 0.93 -6.59
C TYR A 40 -18.77 2.44 -6.78
N GLU A 41 -19.71 2.78 -7.66
CA GLU A 41 -20.13 4.13 -7.99
C GLU A 41 -20.82 4.81 -6.79
N GLU A 42 -21.52 4.05 -5.96
CA GLU A 42 -22.14 4.55 -4.72
C GLU A 42 -21.08 5.03 -3.72
N CYS A 43 -19.97 4.30 -3.60
CA CYS A 43 -18.83 4.70 -2.77
C CYS A 43 -18.15 5.99 -3.26
N SER A 44 -18.09 6.21 -4.58
CA SER A 44 -17.47 7.43 -5.14
C SER A 44 -18.26 8.71 -4.81
N ARG A 45 -19.57 8.59 -4.58
CA ARG A 45 -20.48 9.71 -4.32
C ARG A 45 -20.77 9.93 -2.83
N ALA A 46 -20.26 9.06 -1.97
CA ALA A 46 -20.50 9.09 -0.54
C ALA A 46 -19.68 10.20 0.15
N ASP A 47 -20.20 10.75 1.25
CA ASP A 47 -19.41 11.48 2.23
C ASP A 47 -18.70 10.51 3.21
N ALA A 48 -17.92 11.05 4.14
CA ALA A 48 -17.13 10.22 5.08
C ALA A 48 -17.99 9.32 5.99
N ALA A 49 -19.22 9.72 6.33
CA ALA A 49 -20.12 8.90 7.13
C ALA A 49 -20.84 7.86 6.26
N ALA A 50 -21.22 8.25 5.04
CA ALA A 50 -21.84 7.37 4.07
C ALA A 50 -20.89 6.27 3.58
N VAL A 51 -19.59 6.56 3.34
CA VAL A 51 -18.65 5.53 2.86
C VAL A 51 -18.45 4.41 3.88
N GLN A 52 -18.44 4.73 5.18
CA GLN A 52 -18.36 3.70 6.22
C GLN A 52 -19.60 2.80 6.20
N ALA A 53 -20.80 3.38 6.07
CA ALA A 53 -22.05 2.63 6.00
C ALA A 53 -22.11 1.74 4.75
N GLU A 54 -21.65 2.23 3.60
CA GLU A 54 -21.55 1.45 2.36
C GLU A 54 -20.56 0.27 2.52
N MET A 55 -19.39 0.52 3.09
CA MET A 55 -18.41 -0.53 3.38
C MET A 55 -18.96 -1.59 4.34
N GLU A 56 -19.71 -1.17 5.36
CA GLU A 56 -20.39 -2.07 6.28
C GLU A 56 -21.45 -2.92 5.55
N ALA A 57 -22.26 -2.32 4.69
CA ALA A 57 -23.28 -3.02 3.91
C ALA A 57 -22.66 -4.06 2.96
N ILE A 58 -21.59 -3.69 2.24
CA ILE A 58 -20.81 -4.60 1.38
C ILE A 58 -20.25 -5.75 2.20
N ALA A 59 -19.60 -5.44 3.34
CA ALA A 59 -18.99 -6.45 4.18
C ALA A 59 -20.02 -7.40 4.77
N LEU A 60 -21.15 -6.88 5.25
CA LEU A 60 -22.27 -7.64 5.78
C LEU A 60 -22.88 -8.56 4.73
N GLY A 61 -23.11 -8.08 3.51
CA GLY A 61 -23.66 -8.88 2.42
C GLY A 61 -22.76 -10.08 2.07
N LEU A 62 -21.45 -9.86 1.99
CA LEU A 62 -20.47 -10.91 1.68
C LEU A 62 -20.32 -11.92 2.82
N LEU A 63 -20.26 -11.46 4.08
CA LEU A 63 -20.18 -12.34 5.25
C LEU A 63 -21.48 -13.11 5.49
N THR A 64 -22.64 -12.52 5.19
CA THR A 64 -23.94 -13.21 5.26
C THR A 64 -24.00 -14.30 4.20
N THR A 65 -23.61 -14.01 2.96
CA THR A 65 -23.54 -15.00 1.88
C THR A 65 -22.58 -16.14 2.25
N ALA A 66 -21.41 -15.80 2.80
CA ALA A 66 -20.44 -16.77 3.30
C ALA A 66 -21.04 -17.71 4.34
N SER A 67 -21.64 -17.14 5.39
CA SER A 67 -22.22 -17.92 6.49
C SER A 67 -23.40 -18.78 6.06
N SER A 68 -24.19 -18.35 5.07
CA SER A 68 -25.29 -19.14 4.52
C SER A 68 -24.81 -20.38 3.76
N GLY A 69 -23.56 -20.37 3.28
CA GLY A 69 -22.92 -21.52 2.64
C GLY A 69 -22.31 -22.53 3.62
N LEU A 70 -22.26 -22.22 4.91
CA LEU A 70 -21.69 -23.12 5.92
C LEU A 70 -22.66 -24.25 6.28
N ASP A 71 -22.20 -25.49 6.10
CA ASP A 71 -22.92 -26.66 6.60
C ASP A 71 -22.62 -26.87 8.10
N ILE A 72 -23.31 -26.07 8.93
CA ILE A 72 -23.15 -26.11 10.39
C ILE A 72 -23.54 -27.48 10.96
N ASP A 73 -24.52 -28.16 10.36
CA ASP A 73 -24.94 -29.49 10.82
C ASP A 73 -23.84 -30.53 10.58
N ALA A 74 -23.24 -30.53 9.39
CA ALA A 74 -22.11 -31.42 9.09
C ALA A 74 -20.90 -31.10 9.96
N LEU A 75 -20.65 -29.82 10.25
CA LEU A 75 -19.54 -29.41 11.11
C LEU A 75 -19.74 -29.89 12.55
N VAL A 76 -20.94 -29.72 13.11
CA VAL A 76 -21.30 -30.23 14.45
C VAL A 76 -21.24 -31.75 14.47
N ALA A 77 -21.78 -32.44 13.46
CA ALA A 77 -21.75 -33.90 13.40
C ALA A 77 -20.31 -34.45 13.35
N ARG A 78 -19.42 -33.80 12.59
CA ARG A 78 -18.00 -34.18 12.50
C ARG A 78 -17.32 -34.09 13.86
N HIS A 79 -17.33 -32.91 14.49
CA HIS A 79 -16.67 -32.70 15.77
C HIS A 79 -17.32 -33.48 16.92
N TRP A 80 -18.65 -33.67 16.87
CA TRP A 80 -19.36 -34.54 17.82
C TRP A 80 -18.82 -35.98 17.81
N ASN A 81 -18.55 -36.50 16.61
CA ASN A 81 -18.01 -37.85 16.44
C ASN A 81 -16.51 -37.90 16.80
N GLU A 82 -15.71 -36.95 16.32
CA GLU A 82 -14.26 -36.90 16.56
C GLU A 82 -13.91 -36.76 18.04
N LEU A 83 -14.66 -35.94 18.79
CA LEU A 83 -14.44 -35.71 20.23
C LEU A 83 -15.10 -36.75 21.13
N GLY A 84 -15.91 -37.66 20.55
CA GLY A 84 -16.64 -38.68 21.29
C GLY A 84 -17.73 -38.12 22.22
N ALA A 85 -18.37 -37.01 21.83
CA ALA A 85 -19.40 -36.35 22.63
C ALA A 85 -20.63 -37.25 22.86
N GLY A 86 -20.98 -38.09 21.89
CA GLY A 86 -22.04 -39.10 22.06
C GLY A 86 -21.73 -40.13 23.16
N ALA A 87 -20.50 -40.63 23.20
CA ALA A 87 -20.08 -41.57 24.25
C ALA A 87 -19.94 -40.89 25.63
N ALA A 88 -19.65 -39.59 25.65
CA ALA A 88 -19.66 -38.81 26.89
C ALA A 88 -21.09 -38.61 27.43
N LEU A 89 -22.06 -38.36 26.55
CA LEU A 89 -23.48 -38.32 26.92
C LEU A 89 -23.94 -39.67 27.48
N ASP A 90 -23.58 -40.76 26.82
CA ASP A 90 -23.97 -42.10 27.27
C ASP A 90 -23.47 -42.41 28.68
N ARG A 91 -22.20 -42.10 28.95
CA ARG A 91 -21.59 -42.25 30.27
C ARG A 91 -22.24 -41.36 31.32
N ALA A 92 -22.54 -40.11 30.98
CA ALA A 92 -23.23 -39.21 31.90
C ALA A 92 -24.65 -39.70 32.26
N VAL A 93 -25.37 -40.28 31.30
CA VAL A 93 -26.67 -40.92 31.56
C VAL A 93 -26.51 -42.16 32.45
N ASP A 94 -25.50 -42.99 32.20
CA ASP A 94 -25.23 -44.17 33.04
C ASP A 94 -24.93 -43.78 34.49
N ASP A 95 -24.07 -42.78 34.69
CA ASP A 95 -23.67 -42.26 36.00
C ASP A 95 -24.87 -41.65 36.74
N ALA A 96 -25.68 -40.84 36.06
CA ALA A 96 -26.90 -40.24 36.62
C ALA A 96 -27.92 -41.31 37.04
N VAL A 97 -28.13 -42.34 36.21
CA VAL A 97 -29.00 -43.47 36.58
C VAL A 97 -28.48 -44.19 37.81
N LEU A 98 -27.17 -44.46 37.89
CA LEU A 98 -26.55 -45.11 39.05
C LEU A 98 -26.70 -44.26 40.32
N HIS A 99 -26.50 -42.95 40.23
CA HIS A 99 -26.64 -42.03 41.35
C HIS A 99 -28.07 -42.00 41.88
N ILE A 100 -29.05 -41.85 40.99
CA ILE A 100 -30.49 -41.84 41.35
C ILE A 100 -30.92 -43.20 41.89
N GLN A 101 -30.38 -44.32 41.36
CA GLN A 101 -30.63 -45.66 41.92
C GLN A 101 -30.16 -45.79 43.38
N GLN A 102 -29.05 -45.14 43.75
CA GLN A 102 -28.50 -45.16 45.11
C GLN A 102 -29.30 -44.27 46.07
N GLN A 103 -29.88 -43.16 45.58
CA GLN A 103 -30.63 -42.20 46.40
C GLN A 103 -32.12 -42.52 46.55
N THR A 104 -32.72 -43.19 45.56
CA THR A 104 -34.17 -43.42 45.52
C THR A 104 -34.52 -44.71 46.27
N GLY A 105 -35.46 -44.63 47.21
CA GLY A 105 -35.98 -45.77 47.96
C GLY A 105 -36.51 -46.88 47.03
N TYR A 106 -36.38 -48.14 47.45
CA TYR A 106 -36.80 -49.30 46.66
C TYR A 106 -38.29 -49.22 46.22
N TRP A 107 -39.14 -48.61 47.06
CA TRP A 107 -40.57 -48.43 46.79
C TRP A 107 -40.89 -47.33 45.78
N ASP A 108 -40.20 -46.19 45.81
CA ASP A 108 -40.41 -45.11 44.81
C ASP A 108 -39.94 -45.52 43.42
N ARG A 109 -38.86 -46.32 43.32
CA ARG A 109 -38.43 -46.95 42.07
C ARG A 109 -39.47 -47.91 41.53
N PHE A 110 -40.06 -48.74 42.39
CA PHE A 110 -41.09 -49.68 42.00
C PHE A 110 -42.36 -48.98 41.47
N VAL A 111 -42.87 -47.95 42.17
CA VAL A 111 -44.08 -47.22 41.75
C VAL A 111 -43.84 -46.42 40.45
N SER A 112 -42.60 -45.97 40.19
CA SER A 112 -42.27 -45.29 38.93
C SER A 112 -42.49 -46.12 37.67
N GLY A 113 -42.39 -47.45 37.74
CA GLY A 113 -42.72 -48.34 36.62
C GLY A 113 -44.22 -48.42 36.32
N TRP A 114 -45.06 -47.90 37.22
CA TRP A 114 -46.53 -48.00 37.20
C TRP A 114 -47.23 -46.64 37.09
N SER A 115 -46.48 -45.53 37.14
CA SER A 115 -47.00 -44.17 37.06
C SER A 115 -46.25 -43.33 36.02
N ALA A 116 -46.96 -42.89 34.98
CA ALA A 116 -46.39 -42.07 33.91
C ALA A 116 -45.80 -40.74 34.43
N THR A 117 -46.45 -40.09 35.39
CA THR A 117 -45.99 -38.82 35.98
C THR A 117 -44.71 -38.99 36.78
N GLN A 118 -44.52 -40.16 37.41
CA GLN A 118 -43.34 -40.45 38.22
C GLN A 118 -42.16 -40.90 37.35
N ALA A 119 -42.42 -41.63 36.26
CA ALA A 119 -41.44 -41.93 35.22
C ALA A 119 -40.93 -40.65 34.53
N GLU A 120 -41.82 -39.69 34.25
CA GLU A 120 -41.47 -38.39 33.70
C GLU A 120 -40.58 -37.57 34.66
N ALA A 121 -40.93 -37.52 35.95
CA ALA A 121 -40.13 -36.85 36.96
C ALA A 121 -38.71 -37.46 37.10
N LEU A 122 -38.61 -38.79 37.09
CA LEU A 122 -37.32 -39.48 37.12
C LEU A 122 -36.51 -39.26 35.84
N ALA A 123 -37.15 -39.28 34.68
CA ALA A 123 -36.48 -38.98 33.41
C ALA A 123 -35.93 -37.55 33.39
N HIS A 124 -36.70 -36.59 33.90
CA HIS A 124 -36.25 -35.21 34.06
C HIS A 124 -35.05 -35.11 35.01
N GLN A 125 -35.07 -35.85 36.12
CA GLN A 125 -33.97 -35.87 37.08
C GLN A 125 -32.70 -36.49 36.49
N VAL A 126 -32.80 -37.67 35.86
CA VAL A 126 -31.68 -38.35 35.18
C VAL A 126 -31.07 -37.45 34.12
N ALA A 127 -31.90 -36.85 33.26
CA ALA A 127 -31.40 -35.98 32.21
C ALA A 127 -30.76 -34.71 32.80
N THR A 128 -31.37 -34.08 33.81
CA THR A 128 -30.80 -32.90 34.46
C THR A 128 -29.42 -33.21 35.02
N GLU A 129 -29.27 -34.33 35.73
CA GLU A 129 -27.99 -34.75 36.29
C GLU A 129 -26.97 -35.11 35.20
N ALA A 130 -27.37 -35.82 34.14
CA ALA A 130 -26.50 -36.17 33.04
C ALA A 130 -25.99 -34.94 32.27
N PHE A 131 -26.88 -34.01 31.90
CA PHE A 131 -26.56 -32.79 31.16
C PHE A 131 -25.79 -31.76 32.01
N THR A 132 -25.92 -31.82 33.33
CA THR A 132 -25.14 -30.96 34.25
C THR A 132 -23.88 -31.64 34.80
N SER A 133 -23.59 -32.87 34.38
CA SER A 133 -22.39 -33.58 34.81
C SER A 133 -21.12 -32.84 34.34
N PRO A 134 -20.12 -32.63 35.22
CA PRO A 134 -18.88 -31.94 34.83
C PRO A 134 -18.17 -32.58 33.64
N ALA A 135 -18.23 -33.90 33.53
CA ALA A 135 -17.62 -34.64 32.42
C ALA A 135 -18.30 -34.35 31.07
N PHE A 136 -19.63 -34.31 31.03
CA PHE A 136 -20.35 -33.97 29.79
C PHE A 136 -20.19 -32.49 29.45
N GLN A 137 -20.26 -31.60 30.44
CA GLN A 137 -20.02 -30.17 30.25
C GLN A 137 -18.65 -29.90 29.66
N GLY A 138 -17.58 -30.50 30.21
CA GLY A 138 -16.23 -30.38 29.66
C GLY A 138 -16.15 -30.85 28.20
N LYS A 139 -16.88 -31.91 27.82
CA LYS A 139 -16.92 -32.36 26.42
C LYS A 139 -17.66 -31.42 25.49
N ILE A 140 -18.72 -30.77 25.97
CA ILE A 140 -19.40 -29.71 25.23
C ILE A 140 -18.51 -28.47 25.08
N GLU A 141 -17.68 -28.13 26.07
CA GLU A 141 -16.69 -27.05 25.96
C GLU A 141 -15.62 -27.36 24.91
N GLU A 142 -15.06 -28.57 24.92
CA GLU A 142 -14.12 -29.03 23.88
C GLU A 142 -14.75 -28.96 22.48
N LEU A 143 -16.00 -29.42 22.33
CA LEU A 143 -16.76 -29.33 21.09
C LEU A 143 -16.94 -27.89 20.64
N SER A 144 -17.28 -27.00 21.57
CA SER A 144 -17.48 -25.57 21.30
C SER A 144 -16.18 -24.92 20.81
N ALA A 145 -15.05 -25.25 21.43
CA ALA A 145 -13.73 -24.75 21.04
C ALA A 145 -13.33 -25.23 19.64
N ALA A 146 -13.54 -26.51 19.33
CA ALA A 146 -13.21 -27.09 18.03
C ALA A 146 -14.11 -26.54 16.90
N LEU A 147 -15.40 -26.35 17.18
CA LEU A 147 -16.34 -25.68 16.28
C LEU A 147 -15.92 -24.24 16.01
N ALA A 148 -15.57 -23.48 17.05
CA ALA A 148 -15.13 -22.11 16.89
C ALA A 148 -13.86 -22.01 16.03
N ALA A 149 -12.87 -22.87 16.27
CA ALA A 149 -11.64 -22.92 15.48
C ALA A 149 -11.91 -23.20 13.99
N SER A 150 -12.82 -24.14 13.70
CA SER A 150 -13.17 -24.49 12.32
C SER A 150 -13.98 -23.39 11.63
N LEU A 151 -14.91 -22.75 12.35
CA LEU A 151 -15.68 -21.63 11.82
C LEU A 151 -14.79 -20.44 11.50
N VAL A 152 -13.80 -20.13 12.34
CA VAL A 152 -12.80 -19.09 12.04
C VAL A 152 -12.07 -19.42 10.75
N ALA A 153 -11.50 -20.63 10.64
CA ALA A 153 -10.75 -21.03 9.45
C ALA A 153 -11.57 -20.96 8.15
N GLU A 154 -12.84 -21.34 8.20
CA GLU A 154 -13.74 -21.25 7.04
C GLU A 154 -14.11 -19.78 6.74
N MET A 155 -14.33 -18.97 7.77
CA MET A 155 -14.67 -17.55 7.63
C MET A 155 -13.50 -16.68 7.17
N ASP A 156 -12.24 -17.06 7.42
CA ASP A 156 -11.06 -16.26 7.07
C ASP A 156 -10.99 -15.95 5.57
N ALA A 157 -11.22 -16.96 4.70
CA ALA A 157 -11.23 -16.78 3.25
C ALA A 157 -12.36 -15.86 2.77
N HIS A 158 -13.45 -15.76 3.52
CA HIS A 158 -14.59 -14.89 3.23
C HIS A 158 -14.39 -13.48 3.80
N ALA A 159 -13.80 -13.36 4.99
CA ALA A 159 -13.39 -12.09 5.58
C ALA A 159 -12.37 -11.38 4.69
N ALA A 160 -11.40 -12.11 4.14
CA ALA A 160 -10.43 -11.57 3.17
C ALA A 160 -11.11 -10.96 1.94
N ARG A 161 -12.10 -11.67 1.36
CA ARG A 161 -12.89 -11.17 0.21
C ARG A 161 -13.74 -9.95 0.58
N SER A 162 -14.31 -9.96 1.77
CA SER A 162 -15.08 -8.85 2.32
C SER A 162 -14.21 -7.59 2.48
N ALA A 163 -13.05 -7.72 3.13
CA ALA A 163 -12.08 -6.66 3.29
C ALA A 163 -11.57 -6.11 1.94
N SER A 164 -11.29 -6.99 0.98
CA SER A 164 -10.89 -6.59 -0.38
C SER A 164 -11.96 -5.73 -1.06
N SER A 165 -13.23 -6.11 -0.91
CA SER A 165 -14.36 -5.37 -1.50
C SER A 165 -14.58 -4.02 -0.81
N ALA A 166 -14.41 -3.97 0.51
CA ALA A 166 -14.45 -2.72 1.27
C ALA A 166 -13.27 -1.80 0.90
N LEU A 167 -12.07 -2.34 0.68
CA LEU A 167 -10.92 -1.58 0.18
C LEU A 167 -11.14 -1.00 -1.21
N LEU A 168 -11.79 -1.74 -2.12
CA LEU A 168 -12.18 -1.21 -3.43
C LEU A 168 -13.20 -0.08 -3.31
N CYS A 169 -14.15 -0.18 -2.37
CA CYS A 169 -15.07 0.92 -2.05
C CYS A 169 -14.31 2.15 -1.53
N LEU A 170 -13.36 1.95 -0.60
CA LEU A 170 -12.51 3.02 -0.09
C LEU A 170 -11.64 3.63 -1.20
N GLN A 171 -11.05 2.82 -2.08
CA GLN A 171 -10.29 3.29 -3.24
C GLN A 171 -11.13 4.19 -4.14
N SER A 172 -12.38 3.79 -4.42
CA SER A 172 -13.32 4.56 -5.22
C SER A 172 -13.62 5.92 -4.58
N TYR A 173 -13.96 5.90 -3.29
CA TYR A 173 -14.19 7.12 -2.49
C TYR A 173 -12.97 8.06 -2.49
N VAL A 174 -11.79 7.52 -2.16
CA VAL A 174 -10.55 8.30 -2.07
C VAL A 174 -10.13 8.82 -3.44
N GLY A 175 -10.23 8.01 -4.48
CA GLY A 175 -9.89 8.37 -5.85
C GLY A 175 -10.69 9.57 -6.34
N GLU A 176 -12.00 9.57 -6.10
CA GLU A 176 -12.92 10.64 -6.51
C GLU A 176 -12.77 11.90 -5.65
N ARG A 177 -12.69 11.73 -4.33
CA ARG A 177 -12.70 12.85 -3.38
C ARG A 177 -11.32 13.52 -3.25
N TYR A 178 -10.25 12.73 -3.23
CA TYR A 178 -8.89 13.19 -2.93
C TYR A 178 -7.94 13.00 -4.11
N SER A 179 -7.61 11.76 -4.48
CA SER A 179 -6.81 11.38 -5.66
C SER A 179 -6.45 9.90 -5.60
N THR A 180 -6.35 9.25 -6.76
CA THR A 180 -5.81 7.88 -6.87
C THR A 180 -4.36 7.76 -6.38
N THR A 181 -3.57 8.84 -6.46
CA THR A 181 -2.18 8.87 -5.99
C THR A 181 -2.11 8.84 -4.46
N LEU A 182 -2.98 9.57 -3.77
CA LEU A 182 -3.04 9.53 -2.30
C LEU A 182 -3.49 8.14 -1.83
N TYR A 183 -4.43 7.51 -2.53
CA TYR A 183 -4.77 6.11 -2.25
C TYR A 183 -3.58 5.17 -2.47
N ALA A 184 -2.81 5.34 -3.54
CA ALA A 184 -1.63 4.52 -3.80
C ALA A 184 -0.55 4.69 -2.72
N ALA A 185 -0.33 5.92 -2.25
CA ALA A 185 0.58 6.21 -1.15
C ALA A 185 0.11 5.59 0.18
N PHE A 186 -1.19 5.69 0.47
CA PHE A 186 -1.82 5.00 1.59
C PHE A 186 -1.59 3.49 1.51
N ALA A 187 -1.89 2.87 0.36
CA ALA A 187 -1.67 1.43 0.15
C ALA A 187 -0.19 1.03 0.33
N GLN A 188 0.75 1.84 -0.18
CA GLN A 188 2.19 1.62 -0.01
C GLN A 188 2.62 1.72 1.46
N ARG A 189 2.08 2.68 2.21
CA ARG A 189 2.38 2.82 3.65
C ARG A 189 1.91 1.60 4.43
N ILE A 190 0.69 1.13 4.16
CA ILE A 190 0.17 -0.08 4.78
C ILE A 190 1.08 -1.28 4.46
N ASP A 191 1.58 -1.43 3.23
CA ASP A 191 2.51 -2.51 2.85
C ASP A 191 3.84 -2.45 3.65
N GLN A 192 4.38 -1.24 3.83
CA GLN A 192 5.63 -0.99 4.55
C GLN A 192 5.55 -1.27 6.06
N ASP A 193 4.44 -0.95 6.71
CA ASP A 193 4.28 -1.12 8.16
C ASP A 193 4.14 -2.60 8.58
N VAL A 194 3.89 -3.50 7.62
CA VAL A 194 3.39 -4.86 7.89
C VAL A 194 4.40 -5.93 7.54
N THR A 195 5.22 -5.67 6.53
CA THR A 195 6.36 -6.51 6.15
C THR A 195 7.31 -6.80 7.34
N PRO A 196 7.62 -5.85 8.23
CA PRO A 196 8.45 -6.09 9.41
C PRO A 196 7.69 -6.82 10.54
N ALA A 197 6.40 -6.53 10.71
CA ALA A 197 5.59 -7.07 11.80
C ALA A 197 5.27 -8.57 11.63
N LEU A 198 5.26 -9.07 10.39
CA LEU A 198 5.01 -10.47 10.05
C LEU A 198 6.28 -11.33 9.95
N ALA A 199 7.46 -10.72 10.07
CA ALA A 199 8.75 -11.42 9.95
C ALA A 199 9.18 -12.16 11.23
N LEU A 200 8.42 -12.05 12.33
CA LEU A 200 8.77 -12.60 13.63
C LEU A 200 7.57 -13.27 14.32
N ASP A 201 7.65 -14.58 14.53
CA ASP A 201 7.03 -15.29 15.66
C ASP A 201 7.90 -15.04 16.93
N GLU A 202 7.35 -15.11 18.15
CA GLU A 202 8.09 -15.12 19.43
C GLU A 202 9.26 -16.13 19.49
N THR A 203 9.34 -17.08 18.54
CA THR A 203 10.36 -18.11 18.39
C THR A 203 11.22 -17.99 17.12
N GLY A 204 10.98 -17.00 16.25
CA GLY A 204 11.78 -16.75 15.04
C GLY A 204 11.58 -17.73 13.87
N ALA A 205 10.48 -18.51 13.87
CA ALA A 205 10.13 -19.39 12.77
C ALA A 205 9.26 -18.68 11.71
N PRO A 206 9.41 -19.01 10.40
CA PRO A 206 8.52 -18.47 9.37
C PRO A 206 7.10 -19.03 9.56
N LEU A 207 6.11 -18.14 9.72
CA LEU A 207 4.69 -18.49 9.77
C LEU A 207 4.29 -19.28 8.51
N ALA A 208 3.57 -20.38 8.69
CA ALA A 208 2.99 -21.14 7.59
C ALA A 208 1.82 -20.34 6.99
N VAL A 209 2.17 -19.47 6.04
CA VAL A 209 1.26 -18.53 5.37
C VAL A 209 0.20 -19.31 4.57
N SER A 210 -1.07 -19.12 4.90
CA SER A 210 -2.19 -19.63 4.11
C SER A 210 -2.20 -18.95 2.71
N PRO A 211 -2.67 -19.60 1.63
CA PRO A 211 -2.89 -18.93 0.35
C PRO A 211 -3.78 -17.69 0.43
N VAL A 212 -4.64 -17.61 1.46
CA VAL A 212 -5.49 -16.45 1.77
C VAL A 212 -4.67 -15.28 2.35
N ASP A 213 -3.70 -15.59 3.21
CA ASP A 213 -2.73 -14.60 3.70
C ASP A 213 -1.85 -14.06 2.57
N LEU A 214 -1.72 -14.79 1.44
CA LEU A 214 -1.01 -14.33 0.25
C LEU A 214 -1.79 -13.24 -0.53
N HIS A 215 -3.12 -13.21 -0.43
CA HIS A 215 -3.96 -12.19 -1.06
C HIS A 215 -4.19 -10.99 -0.13
N LEU A 216 -4.29 -11.22 1.18
CA LEU A 216 -4.19 -10.15 2.19
C LEU A 216 -2.77 -9.54 2.26
N LYS A 217 -1.73 -10.32 1.94
CA LYS A 217 -0.34 -9.86 1.69
C LYS A 217 -0.27 -8.80 0.59
N ALA A 218 -1.17 -8.85 -0.38
CA ALA A 218 -1.21 -7.88 -1.48
C ALA A 218 -2.00 -6.60 -1.12
N LEU A 219 -2.70 -6.60 0.02
CA LEU A 219 -3.53 -5.48 0.47
C LEU A 219 -3.01 -4.79 1.73
N GLY A 220 -1.86 -5.24 2.27
CA GLY A 220 -1.16 -4.63 3.40
C GLY A 220 -2.00 -4.61 4.69
N GLY A 221 -1.40 -4.90 5.84
CA GLY A 221 -1.80 -4.47 7.20
C GLY A 221 -3.20 -4.55 7.74
N VAL A 222 -4.16 -3.91 7.09
CA VAL A 222 -5.56 -3.97 7.46
C VAL A 222 -6.05 -5.41 7.50
N GLY A 223 -5.54 -6.27 6.61
CA GLY A 223 -5.84 -7.70 6.63
C GLY A 223 -5.43 -8.43 7.92
N VAL A 224 -4.29 -8.06 8.52
CA VAL A 224 -3.78 -8.70 9.74
C VAL A 224 -4.51 -8.16 10.96
N ILE A 225 -4.69 -6.85 11.07
CA ILE A 225 -5.40 -6.20 12.20
C ILE A 225 -6.85 -6.68 12.28
N VAL A 226 -7.53 -6.74 11.13
CA VAL A 226 -8.88 -7.27 11.00
C VAL A 226 -8.90 -8.76 11.31
N ALA A 227 -8.09 -9.60 10.65
CA ALA A 227 -8.11 -11.05 10.89
C ALA A 227 -7.87 -11.41 12.37
N THR A 228 -6.96 -10.72 13.05
CA THR A 228 -6.60 -11.01 14.44
C THR A 228 -7.70 -10.58 15.41
N GLN A 229 -8.32 -9.41 15.20
CA GLN A 229 -9.44 -8.94 16.03
C GLN A 229 -10.73 -9.73 15.78
N ILE A 230 -11.00 -10.08 14.52
CA ILE A 230 -12.10 -10.95 14.11
C ILE A 230 -11.97 -12.31 14.80
N THR A 231 -10.79 -12.93 14.73
CA THR A 231 -10.51 -14.22 15.39
C THR A 231 -10.74 -14.15 16.89
N ARG A 232 -10.24 -13.12 17.56
CA ARG A 232 -10.32 -12.98 19.02
C ARG A 232 -11.76 -12.70 19.49
N LYS A 233 -12.54 -11.88 18.78
CA LYS A 233 -13.95 -11.59 19.11
C LYS A 233 -14.89 -12.75 18.79
N ILE A 234 -14.72 -13.42 17.64
CA ILE A 234 -15.50 -14.62 17.27
C ILE A 234 -15.25 -15.73 18.29
N ALA A 235 -13.99 -16.00 18.64
CA ALA A 235 -13.65 -17.02 19.63
C ALA A 235 -14.25 -16.70 21.02
N ALA A 236 -14.19 -15.43 21.45
CA ALA A 236 -14.76 -15.01 22.74
C ALA A 236 -16.29 -15.10 22.77
N SER A 237 -16.98 -14.64 21.72
CA SER A 237 -18.45 -14.62 21.68
C SER A 237 -19.06 -16.01 21.51
N LEU A 238 -18.44 -16.90 20.73
CA LEU A 238 -18.82 -18.31 20.61
C LEU A 238 -18.65 -19.04 21.95
N THR A 239 -17.50 -18.89 22.60
CA THR A 239 -17.24 -19.55 23.90
C THR A 239 -18.25 -19.12 24.96
N GLN A 240 -18.55 -17.82 25.04
CA GLN A 240 -19.43 -17.26 26.07
C GLN A 240 -20.92 -17.54 25.82
N LYS A 241 -21.37 -17.52 24.56
CA LYS A 241 -22.79 -17.77 24.20
C LYS A 241 -23.14 -19.25 24.14
N ILE A 242 -22.20 -20.12 23.75
CA ILE A 242 -22.42 -21.57 23.69
C ILE A 242 -22.43 -22.17 25.11
N ALA A 243 -21.45 -21.83 25.96
CA ALA A 243 -21.39 -22.31 27.34
C ALA A 243 -22.61 -21.90 28.19
N GLY A 244 -23.09 -20.65 28.05
CA GLY A 244 -24.23 -20.14 28.83
C GLY A 244 -25.60 -20.68 28.41
N ARG A 245 -25.77 -21.14 27.16
CA ARG A 245 -27.08 -21.57 26.63
C ARG A 245 -27.29 -23.09 26.66
N LEU A 246 -26.22 -23.87 26.54
CA LEU A 246 -26.28 -25.33 26.63
C LEU A 246 -26.66 -25.82 28.03
N ALA A 247 -26.21 -25.14 29.08
CA ALA A 247 -26.55 -25.49 30.46
C ALA A 247 -28.03 -25.25 30.83
N GLY A 248 -28.70 -24.26 30.22
CA GLY A 248 -30.04 -23.82 30.65
C GLY A 248 -31.20 -24.18 29.70
N LYS A 249 -31.01 -24.12 28.38
CA LYS A 249 -32.11 -24.26 27.41
C LYS A 249 -32.17 -25.64 26.74
N VAL A 250 -31.05 -26.35 26.60
CA VAL A 250 -31.00 -27.67 25.93
C VAL A 250 -31.59 -28.74 26.84
N ALA A 251 -31.21 -28.77 28.12
CA ALA A 251 -31.84 -29.65 29.11
C ALA A 251 -33.37 -29.46 29.13
N GLY A 252 -33.86 -28.21 29.17
CA GLY A 252 -35.30 -27.92 29.19
C GLY A 252 -36.06 -28.22 27.88
N ARG A 253 -35.47 -27.99 26.70
CA ARG A 253 -36.14 -28.25 25.40
C ARG A 253 -36.05 -29.69 24.94
N VAL A 254 -34.92 -30.36 25.15
CA VAL A 254 -34.78 -31.81 24.91
C VAL A 254 -35.73 -32.55 25.84
N LEU A 255 -35.81 -32.20 27.13
CA LEU A 255 -36.80 -32.79 28.04
C LEU A 255 -38.25 -32.43 27.69
N GLY A 256 -38.53 -31.18 27.28
CA GLY A 256 -39.86 -30.75 26.87
C GLY A 256 -40.39 -31.46 25.61
N ARG A 257 -39.51 -31.82 24.66
CA ARG A 257 -39.87 -32.61 23.48
C ARG A 257 -39.90 -34.10 23.75
N LEU A 258 -39.00 -34.64 24.57
CA LEU A 258 -39.03 -36.04 25.03
C LEU A 258 -40.28 -36.33 25.87
N GLY A 259 -40.77 -35.37 26.64
CA GLY A 259 -42.09 -35.43 27.29
C GLY A 259 -43.26 -35.54 26.31
N SER A 260 -43.08 -35.31 25.01
CA SER A 260 -44.13 -35.51 23.99
C SER A 260 -43.88 -36.70 23.07
N SER A 261 -42.62 -37.11 22.86
CA SER A 261 -42.21 -38.17 21.93
C SER A 261 -41.85 -39.50 22.60
N VAL A 262 -41.47 -39.49 23.89
CA VAL A 262 -41.18 -40.69 24.68
C VAL A 262 -42.41 -41.16 25.48
N ILE A 263 -43.31 -40.22 25.84
CA ILE A 263 -44.58 -40.55 26.50
C ILE A 263 -45.48 -41.52 25.70
N PRO A 264 -45.53 -41.49 24.35
CA PRO A 264 -46.18 -42.56 23.61
C PRO A 264 -45.54 -43.91 23.92
N TYR A 265 -44.22 -44.08 23.79
CA TYR A 265 -43.51 -45.36 23.97
C TYR A 265 -43.59 -45.95 25.39
N ILE A 266 -43.74 -45.11 26.41
CA ILE A 266 -44.00 -45.55 27.78
C ILE A 266 -45.48 -45.92 27.99
N GLY A 267 -46.39 -45.33 27.21
CA GLY A 267 -47.83 -45.59 27.27
C GLY A 267 -48.30 -46.95 26.72
N TRP A 268 -47.61 -47.56 25.73
CA TRP A 268 -48.00 -48.89 25.18
C TRP A 268 -47.30 -50.07 25.84
N ALA A 269 -46.18 -49.88 26.52
CA ALA A 269 -45.58 -50.94 27.33
C ALA A 269 -46.43 -51.24 28.59
N VAL A 270 -47.21 -50.26 29.07
CA VAL A 270 -48.03 -50.40 30.29
C VAL A 270 -49.44 -50.97 30.00
N GLY A 271 -49.91 -50.93 28.74
CA GLY A 271 -51.27 -51.34 28.37
C GLY A 271 -51.46 -52.81 27.96
N ALA A 272 -50.42 -53.54 27.54
CA ALA A 272 -50.57 -54.89 26.97
C ALA A 272 -49.64 -55.97 27.57
N GLY A 273 -48.74 -55.62 28.51
CA GLY A 273 -47.69 -56.50 29.02
C GLY A 273 -47.95 -57.14 30.39
N LEU A 274 -49.19 -57.22 30.88
CA LEU A 274 -49.48 -57.82 32.20
C LEU A 274 -49.42 -59.36 32.25
N ILE A 275 -48.88 -60.05 31.25
CA ILE A 275 -48.74 -61.52 31.30
C ILE A 275 -47.37 -61.96 30.69
N VAL A 276 -46.46 -62.39 31.57
CA VAL A 276 -45.24 -63.22 31.34
C VAL A 276 -43.90 -62.55 30.95
N TRP A 277 -43.45 -61.51 31.65
CA TRP A 277 -41.99 -61.33 31.84
C TRP A 277 -41.66 -60.74 33.22
N ASP A 278 -40.59 -61.22 33.84
CA ASP A 278 -40.54 -61.64 35.24
C ASP A 278 -40.46 -60.54 36.32
N LEU A 279 -41.07 -60.85 37.46
CA LEU A 279 -41.13 -60.09 38.73
C LEU A 279 -39.74 -59.85 39.38
N VAL A 280 -38.65 -60.31 38.76
CA VAL A 280 -37.27 -60.20 39.24
C VAL A 280 -36.53 -58.99 38.61
N GLU A 281 -36.84 -58.62 37.38
CA GLU A 281 -36.36 -57.37 36.75
C GLU A 281 -37.21 -56.13 37.14
N GLY A 282 -38.42 -56.33 37.67
CA GLY A 282 -39.30 -55.25 38.17
C GLY A 282 -38.72 -54.45 39.35
N SER A 283 -37.60 -54.89 39.92
CA SER A 283 -36.87 -54.19 40.99
C SER A 283 -36.18 -52.89 40.53
N GLN A 284 -36.00 -52.69 39.22
CA GLN A 284 -35.25 -51.55 38.67
C GLN A 284 -36.13 -50.35 38.26
N GLY A 285 -37.47 -50.49 38.27
CA GLY A 285 -38.40 -49.41 37.89
C GLY A 285 -38.27 -48.99 36.41
N ALA A 286 -38.65 -47.76 36.08
CA ALA A 286 -38.57 -47.21 34.70
C ALA A 286 -37.12 -46.85 34.26
N LEU A 287 -36.14 -46.94 35.16
CA LEU A 287 -34.78 -46.44 34.94
C LEU A 287 -34.03 -47.10 33.76
N PRO A 288 -34.15 -48.42 33.49
CA PRO A 288 -33.53 -49.02 32.30
C PRO A 288 -34.11 -48.50 30.98
N GLN A 289 -35.43 -48.25 30.91
CA GLN A 289 -36.04 -47.62 29.73
C GLN A 289 -35.65 -46.15 29.60
N ILE A 290 -35.54 -45.41 30.72
CA ILE A 290 -35.07 -44.02 30.70
C ILE A 290 -33.62 -43.96 30.19
N ARG A 291 -32.75 -44.86 30.65
CA ARG A 291 -31.37 -44.98 30.17
C ARG A 291 -31.33 -45.21 28.67
N SER A 292 -32.03 -46.24 28.17
CA SER A 292 -32.01 -46.58 26.74
C SER A 292 -32.60 -45.46 25.88
N ALA A 293 -33.66 -44.79 26.35
CA ALA A 293 -34.26 -43.66 25.66
C ALA A 293 -33.31 -42.45 25.60
N LEU A 294 -32.63 -42.11 26.68
CA LEU A 294 -31.69 -40.96 26.72
C LEU A 294 -30.39 -41.22 25.95
N GLN A 295 -29.97 -42.50 25.82
CA GLN A 295 -28.79 -42.91 25.04
C GLN A 295 -29.09 -43.13 23.55
N ALA A 296 -30.36 -43.04 23.15
CA ALA A 296 -30.80 -43.30 21.79
C ALA A 296 -30.19 -42.30 20.80
N GLU A 297 -29.98 -42.74 19.55
CA GLU A 297 -29.36 -41.92 18.51
C GLU A 297 -30.24 -40.71 18.17
N GLU A 298 -31.56 -40.83 18.33
CA GLU A 298 -32.53 -39.76 18.18
C GLU A 298 -32.26 -38.60 19.16
N VAL A 299 -31.93 -38.91 20.43
CA VAL A 299 -31.59 -37.88 21.43
C VAL A 299 -30.27 -37.21 21.08
N LYS A 300 -29.26 -37.99 20.65
CA LYS A 300 -27.97 -37.45 20.20
C LYS A 300 -28.13 -36.58 18.96
N GLN A 301 -29.01 -36.92 18.03
CA GLN A 301 -29.37 -36.09 16.88
C GLN A 301 -30.02 -34.78 17.33
N GLU A 302 -30.96 -34.83 18.27
CA GLU A 302 -31.62 -33.64 18.79
C GLU A 302 -30.64 -32.70 19.49
N VAL A 303 -29.75 -33.22 20.34
CA VAL A 303 -28.69 -32.45 21.00
C VAL A 303 -27.78 -31.78 19.96
N ARG A 304 -27.34 -32.51 18.93
CA ARG A 304 -26.54 -31.92 17.82
C ARG A 304 -27.30 -30.82 17.09
N SER A 305 -28.59 -31.02 16.81
CA SER A 305 -29.43 -30.03 16.12
C SER A 305 -29.56 -28.73 16.92
N GLU A 306 -29.67 -28.85 18.25
CA GLU A 306 -29.74 -27.71 19.17
C GLU A 306 -28.40 -26.97 19.27
N ILE A 307 -27.28 -27.70 19.28
CA ILE A 307 -25.94 -27.10 19.19
C ILE A 307 -25.80 -26.34 17.86
N ALA A 308 -26.17 -26.96 16.74
CA ALA A 308 -26.13 -26.33 15.43
C ALA A 308 -27.01 -25.07 15.37
N ALA A 309 -28.22 -25.11 15.95
CA ALA A 309 -29.10 -23.95 16.04
C ALA A 309 -28.47 -22.81 16.86
N ALA A 310 -27.87 -23.12 18.01
CA ALA A 310 -27.18 -22.14 18.83
C ALA A 310 -25.97 -21.51 18.11
N VAL A 311 -25.22 -22.32 17.37
CA VAL A 311 -24.09 -21.84 16.55
C VAL A 311 -24.56 -20.90 15.44
N ARG A 312 -25.62 -21.26 14.70
CA ARG A 312 -26.18 -20.39 13.65
C ARG A 312 -26.62 -19.03 14.18
N GLU A 313 -27.36 -19.02 15.29
CA GLU A 313 -27.84 -17.78 15.92
C GLU A 313 -26.66 -16.94 16.43
N GLY A 314 -25.67 -17.58 17.05
CA GLY A 314 -24.44 -16.93 17.48
C GLY A 314 -23.71 -16.27 16.33
N LEU A 315 -23.50 -17.00 15.24
CA LEU A 315 -22.80 -16.53 14.05
C LEU A 315 -23.52 -15.34 13.39
N GLN A 316 -24.85 -15.42 13.22
CA GLN A 316 -25.64 -14.33 12.63
C GLN A 316 -25.54 -13.02 13.42
N GLY A 317 -25.54 -13.10 14.76
CA GLY A 317 -25.41 -11.92 15.61
C GLY A 317 -24.03 -11.27 15.54
N GLU A 318 -22.98 -12.05 15.31
CA GLU A 318 -21.59 -11.53 15.27
C GLU A 318 -21.21 -10.95 13.90
N ILE A 319 -21.76 -11.50 12.81
CA ILE A 319 -21.47 -11.03 11.45
C ILE A 319 -21.71 -9.52 11.27
N GLN A 320 -22.78 -8.99 11.85
CA GLN A 320 -23.06 -7.55 11.81
C GLN A 320 -21.96 -6.74 12.52
N GLY A 321 -21.57 -7.15 13.73
CA GLY A 321 -20.51 -6.48 14.49
C GLY A 321 -19.14 -6.56 13.80
N LEU A 322 -18.87 -7.65 13.08
CA LEU A 322 -17.65 -7.83 12.31
C LEU A 322 -17.60 -6.89 11.10
N ALA A 323 -18.70 -6.79 10.35
CA ALA A 323 -18.81 -5.87 9.23
C ALA A 323 -18.58 -4.41 9.65
N ALA A 324 -19.24 -3.98 10.73
CA ALA A 324 -19.08 -2.63 11.27
C ALA A 324 -17.64 -2.36 11.76
N THR A 325 -17.02 -3.33 12.46
CA THR A 325 -15.63 -3.21 12.93
C THR A 325 -14.66 -3.10 11.75
N LEU A 326 -14.85 -3.91 10.71
CA LEU A 326 -14.03 -3.89 9.50
C LEU A 326 -14.11 -2.54 8.79
N ALA A 327 -15.33 -2.03 8.56
CA ALA A 327 -15.54 -0.74 7.91
C ALA A 327 -14.91 0.41 8.72
N ALA A 328 -15.15 0.43 10.03
CA ALA A 328 -14.59 1.45 10.93
C ALA A 328 -13.05 1.41 10.97
N ALA A 329 -12.44 0.22 10.97
CA ALA A 329 -10.99 0.07 10.96
C ALA A 329 -10.38 0.65 9.67
N LEU A 330 -10.92 0.28 8.51
CA LEU A 330 -10.43 0.76 7.21
C LEU A 330 -10.55 2.28 7.07
N VAL A 331 -11.69 2.85 7.46
CA VAL A 331 -11.89 4.31 7.43
C VAL A 331 -10.98 5.00 8.45
N GLY A 332 -10.77 4.40 9.62
CA GLY A 332 -9.85 4.91 10.64
C GLY A 332 -8.39 4.97 10.17
N GLU A 333 -7.90 3.92 9.50
CA GLU A 333 -6.56 3.89 8.90
C GLU A 333 -6.39 4.97 7.83
N TRP A 334 -7.40 5.15 6.96
CA TRP A 334 -7.40 6.22 5.97
C TRP A 334 -7.37 7.61 6.62
N GLN A 335 -8.18 7.83 7.66
CA GLN A 335 -8.19 9.09 8.40
C GLN A 335 -6.84 9.37 9.08
N GLY A 336 -6.22 8.34 9.65
CA GLY A 336 -4.88 8.44 10.23
C GLY A 336 -3.84 8.87 9.19
N PHE A 337 -3.84 8.23 8.02
CA PHE A 337 -3.00 8.63 6.91
C PHE A 337 -3.23 10.09 6.49
N CYS A 338 -4.48 10.51 6.34
CA CYS A 338 -4.77 11.90 5.98
C CYS A 338 -4.41 12.91 7.07
N ALA A 339 -4.44 12.53 8.34
CA ALA A 339 -3.96 13.39 9.42
C ALA A 339 -2.43 13.61 9.33
N GLU A 340 -1.67 12.57 8.96
CA GLU A 340 -0.23 12.69 8.69
C GLU A 340 0.07 13.54 7.45
N GLN A 341 -0.76 13.43 6.40
CA GLN A 341 -0.65 14.18 5.14
C GLN A 341 -1.53 15.44 5.09
N GLY A 342 -1.79 16.06 6.25
CA GLY A 342 -2.87 17.03 6.49
C GLY A 342 -3.13 18.03 5.36
N GLU A 343 -2.11 18.80 4.98
CA GLU A 343 -2.21 19.83 3.94
C GLU A 343 -2.59 19.26 2.57
N LEU A 344 -1.95 18.15 2.16
CA LEU A 344 -2.22 17.50 0.87
C LEU A 344 -3.64 16.93 0.82
N CYS A 345 -4.11 16.28 1.89
CA CYS A 345 -5.48 15.74 1.94
C CYS A 345 -6.54 16.85 1.97
N ALA A 346 -6.31 17.92 2.75
CA ALA A 346 -7.24 19.05 2.83
C ALA A 346 -7.36 19.74 1.47
N LEU A 347 -6.23 20.11 0.88
CA LEU A 347 -6.19 20.79 -0.41
C LEU A 347 -6.80 19.93 -1.54
N ALA A 348 -6.53 18.62 -1.56
CA ALA A 348 -7.12 17.72 -2.55
C ALA A 348 -8.64 17.59 -2.43
N ALA A 349 -9.19 17.68 -1.22
CA ALA A 349 -10.63 17.61 -1.00
C ALA A 349 -11.36 18.88 -1.45
N GLU A 350 -10.69 20.04 -1.41
CA GLU A 350 -11.30 21.36 -1.64
C GLU A 350 -10.99 21.91 -3.04
N ASN A 351 -9.84 21.56 -3.62
CA ASN A 351 -9.34 22.14 -4.86
C ASN A 351 -9.32 21.11 -6.02
N PRO A 352 -10.22 21.22 -7.01
CA PRO A 352 -10.29 20.27 -8.11
C PRO A 352 -9.09 20.32 -9.06
N LEU A 353 -8.45 21.49 -9.23
CA LEU A 353 -7.24 21.62 -10.05
C LEU A 353 -6.06 20.89 -9.39
N PHE A 354 -5.89 21.09 -8.07
CA PHE A 354 -4.86 20.39 -7.31
C PHE A 354 -5.08 18.88 -7.32
N ARG A 355 -6.32 18.42 -7.11
CA ARG A 355 -6.67 16.99 -7.22
C ARG A 355 -6.34 16.40 -8.59
N ALA A 356 -6.65 17.11 -9.66
CA ALA A 356 -6.31 16.67 -11.03
C ALA A 356 -4.79 16.58 -11.23
N TYR A 357 -4.03 17.56 -10.72
CA TYR A 357 -2.57 17.52 -10.74
C TYR A 357 -2.01 16.32 -9.95
N LEU A 358 -2.51 16.13 -8.72
CA LEU A 358 -2.13 15.05 -7.83
C LEU A 358 -2.38 13.67 -8.43
N ALA A 359 -3.49 13.47 -9.16
CA ALA A 359 -3.82 12.21 -9.85
C ALA A 359 -2.79 11.79 -10.92
N THR A 360 -1.98 12.72 -11.41
CA THR A 360 -0.88 12.44 -12.36
C THR A 360 0.51 12.47 -11.71
N THR A 361 0.57 12.84 -10.42
CA THR A 361 1.83 12.95 -9.68
C THR A 361 2.28 11.55 -9.19
N PRO A 362 3.55 11.15 -9.39
CA PRO A 362 4.08 9.92 -8.83
C PRO A 362 4.10 9.92 -7.28
N VAL A 363 3.93 8.75 -6.66
CA VAL A 363 3.88 8.62 -5.19
C VAL A 363 5.19 9.07 -4.52
N ASP A 364 6.33 8.79 -5.14
CA ASP A 364 7.66 9.20 -4.69
C ASP A 364 7.88 10.72 -4.72
N HIS A 365 7.04 11.46 -5.46
CA HIS A 365 7.10 12.92 -5.50
C HIS A 365 6.23 13.60 -4.42
N LEU A 366 5.42 12.87 -3.65
CA LEU A 366 4.48 13.46 -2.68
C LEU A 366 5.17 14.27 -1.57
N ALA A 367 6.32 13.80 -1.07
CA ALA A 367 7.05 14.54 -0.03
C ALA A 367 7.53 15.90 -0.54
N ARG A 368 7.99 15.97 -1.80
CA ARG A 368 8.39 17.22 -2.45
C ARG A 368 7.18 18.10 -2.74
N LEU A 369 6.09 17.50 -3.23
CA LEU A 369 4.83 18.19 -3.46
C LEU A 369 4.33 18.89 -2.19
N GLY A 370 4.34 18.18 -1.05
CA GLY A 370 3.97 18.74 0.25
C GLY A 370 4.81 19.97 0.61
N ARG A 371 6.14 19.91 0.43
CA ARG A 371 7.01 21.08 0.66
C ARG A 371 6.68 22.26 -0.27
N GLN A 372 6.37 22.00 -1.54
CA GLN A 372 5.97 23.06 -2.46
C GLN A 372 4.62 23.67 -2.08
N VAL A 373 3.63 22.85 -1.74
CA VAL A 373 2.31 23.31 -1.26
C VAL A 373 2.47 24.18 -0.01
N ALA A 374 3.27 23.74 0.96
CA ALA A 374 3.55 24.51 2.17
C ALA A 374 4.12 25.91 1.87
N VAL A 375 5.04 26.04 0.89
CA VAL A 375 5.54 27.36 0.45
C VAL A 375 4.41 28.20 -0.17
N PHE A 376 3.57 27.60 -1.02
CA PHE A 376 2.42 28.31 -1.60
C PHE A 376 1.41 28.77 -0.54
N GLU A 377 1.15 27.99 0.50
CA GLU A 377 0.18 28.32 1.54
C GLU A 377 0.74 29.30 2.60
N HIS A 378 2.05 29.32 2.83
CA HIS A 378 2.66 30.13 3.89
C HIS A 378 3.34 31.41 3.41
N ASP A 379 3.96 31.38 2.23
CA ASP A 379 4.82 32.47 1.75
C ASP A 379 4.19 33.28 0.61
N LEU A 380 3.17 32.74 -0.05
CA LEU A 380 2.52 33.31 -1.24
C LEU A 380 1.06 33.72 -0.94
N GLU A 381 0.49 34.53 -1.84
CA GLU A 381 -0.92 34.93 -1.74
C GLU A 381 -1.85 33.75 -2.13
N PRO A 382 -3.05 33.61 -1.50
CA PRO A 382 -3.91 32.43 -1.68
C PRO A 382 -4.27 32.12 -3.14
N GLU A 383 -4.44 33.14 -3.98
CA GLU A 383 -4.83 32.95 -5.39
C GLU A 383 -3.68 32.45 -6.27
N GLN A 384 -2.42 32.55 -5.81
CA GLN A 384 -1.26 32.18 -6.62
C GLN A 384 -1.17 30.67 -6.85
N LEU A 385 -1.64 29.86 -5.90
CA LEU A 385 -1.69 28.40 -6.08
C LEU A 385 -2.61 28.01 -7.23
N ASP A 386 -3.83 28.53 -7.24
CA ASP A 386 -4.82 28.28 -8.29
C ASP A 386 -4.34 28.78 -9.66
N ALA A 387 -3.80 29.99 -9.70
CA ALA A 387 -3.24 30.55 -10.93
C ALA A 387 -2.09 29.68 -11.47
N SER A 388 -1.18 29.23 -10.59
CA SER A 388 -0.03 28.41 -10.97
C SER A 388 -0.41 26.99 -11.41
N LEU A 389 -1.47 26.43 -10.82
CA LEU A 389 -2.03 25.15 -11.27
C LEU A 389 -2.69 25.29 -12.64
N ALA A 390 -3.41 26.40 -12.88
CA ALA A 390 -4.12 26.64 -14.13
C ALA A 390 -3.19 26.96 -15.31
N ASP A 391 -2.12 27.73 -15.08
CA ASP A 391 -1.17 28.14 -16.12
C ASP A 391 0.00 27.15 -16.31
N GLY A 392 0.09 26.12 -15.46
CA GLY A 392 1.11 25.07 -15.50
C GLY A 392 2.42 25.42 -14.80
N THR A 393 2.56 26.63 -14.25
CA THR A 393 3.76 27.08 -13.52
C THR A 393 4.05 26.19 -12.30
N PHE A 394 3.01 25.70 -11.62
CA PHE A 394 3.17 24.80 -10.47
C PHE A 394 3.90 23.50 -10.84
N GLY A 395 3.55 22.92 -12.00
CA GLY A 395 4.23 21.74 -12.53
C GLY A 395 5.66 22.03 -13.00
N ALA A 396 5.89 23.20 -13.60
CA ALA A 396 7.23 23.64 -13.97
C ALA A 396 8.15 23.76 -12.74
N LEU A 397 7.65 24.32 -11.63
CA LEU A 397 8.38 24.39 -10.36
C LEU A 397 8.74 23.01 -9.80
N MET A 398 7.85 22.02 -9.95
CA MET A 398 8.11 20.63 -9.54
C MET A 398 9.21 19.96 -10.36
N ALA A 399 9.55 20.47 -11.55
CA ALA A 399 10.63 19.94 -12.38
C ALA A 399 12.01 20.56 -12.06
N LEU A 400 12.07 21.67 -11.32
CA LEU A 400 13.31 22.35 -10.97
C LEU A 400 14.09 21.64 -9.85
N PRO A 401 15.34 22.01 -9.53
CA PRO A 401 16.03 21.56 -8.32
C PRO A 401 15.35 22.07 -7.03
N GLU A 402 15.70 21.49 -5.87
CA GLU A 402 15.08 21.87 -4.58
C GLU A 402 15.37 23.32 -4.17
N ALA A 403 16.48 23.93 -4.63
CA ALA A 403 16.76 25.36 -4.49
C ALA A 403 15.64 26.26 -5.01
N ALA A 404 14.82 25.78 -5.95
CA ALA A 404 13.69 26.55 -6.46
C ALA A 404 12.69 26.90 -5.36
N LEU A 405 12.54 26.07 -4.32
CA LEU A 405 11.63 26.35 -3.21
C LEU A 405 12.12 27.54 -2.36
N ALA A 406 13.43 27.61 -2.09
CA ALA A 406 14.02 28.76 -1.39
C ALA A 406 13.86 30.04 -2.20
N LEU A 407 14.08 29.95 -3.52
CA LEU A 407 13.89 31.07 -4.43
C LEU A 407 12.43 31.49 -4.55
N LEU A 408 11.49 30.55 -4.54
CA LEU A 408 10.05 30.81 -4.55
C LEU A 408 9.62 31.58 -3.31
N ALA A 409 10.03 31.11 -2.12
CA ALA A 409 9.75 31.79 -0.86
C ALA A 409 10.36 33.21 -0.82
N ALA A 410 11.58 33.38 -1.33
CA ALA A 410 12.27 34.66 -1.34
C ALA A 410 11.67 35.67 -2.34
N THR A 411 11.33 35.22 -3.55
CA THR A 411 10.82 36.09 -4.62
C THR A 411 9.31 36.29 -4.58
N ARG A 412 8.58 35.39 -3.91
CA ARG A 412 7.10 35.35 -3.85
C ARG A 412 6.44 35.42 -5.23
N SER A 413 7.12 34.88 -6.24
CA SER A 413 6.69 34.94 -7.63
C SER A 413 7.01 33.63 -8.35
N PRO A 414 6.01 32.73 -8.52
CA PRO A 414 6.18 31.48 -9.26
C PRO A 414 6.83 31.66 -10.64
N GLN A 415 6.38 32.67 -11.39
CA GLN A 415 6.87 32.95 -12.74
C GLN A 415 8.34 33.41 -12.72
N THR A 416 8.73 34.22 -11.73
CA THR A 416 10.13 34.68 -11.58
C THR A 416 11.04 33.51 -11.22
N THR A 417 10.60 32.62 -10.32
CA THR A 417 11.34 31.41 -9.95
C THR A 417 11.52 30.48 -11.15
N VAL A 418 10.48 30.26 -11.96
CA VAL A 418 10.59 29.46 -13.19
C VAL A 418 11.52 30.12 -14.20
N ALA A 419 11.50 31.45 -14.36
CA ALA A 419 12.42 32.14 -15.25
C ALA A 419 13.88 31.98 -14.81
N TRP A 420 14.16 32.03 -13.51
CA TRP A 420 15.48 31.69 -12.96
C TRP A 420 15.85 30.23 -13.20
N GLY A 421 14.92 29.30 -13.00
CA GLY A 421 15.11 27.89 -13.32
C GLY A 421 15.45 27.64 -14.79
N ASN A 422 14.78 28.33 -15.71
CA ASN A 422 15.05 28.23 -17.15
C ASN A 422 16.42 28.80 -17.54
N LEU A 423 16.90 29.83 -16.84
CA LEU A 423 18.22 30.42 -17.08
C LEU A 423 19.35 29.57 -16.48
N ALA A 424 19.18 29.13 -15.23
CA ALA A 424 20.24 28.50 -14.44
C ALA A 424 20.26 26.97 -14.53
N GLY A 425 19.12 26.34 -14.85
CA GLY A 425 18.98 24.88 -14.85
C GLY A 425 19.41 24.27 -13.52
N ASP A 426 20.33 23.31 -13.59
CA ASP A 426 20.88 22.61 -12.43
C ASP A 426 21.74 23.50 -11.51
N HIS A 427 22.13 24.70 -11.97
CA HIS A 427 22.92 25.66 -11.18
C HIS A 427 22.04 26.67 -10.42
N LEU A 428 20.77 26.35 -10.18
CA LEU A 428 19.87 27.23 -9.43
C LEU A 428 20.37 27.51 -7.99
N ASP A 429 21.10 26.56 -7.40
CA ASP A 429 21.79 26.75 -6.11
C ASP A 429 22.76 27.94 -6.14
N PHE A 430 23.39 28.23 -7.28
CA PHE A 430 24.26 29.39 -7.43
C PHE A 430 23.48 30.71 -7.32
N VAL A 431 22.29 30.78 -7.94
CA VAL A 431 21.41 31.96 -7.87
C VAL A 431 21.01 32.25 -6.42
N VAL A 432 20.67 31.20 -5.67
CA VAL A 432 20.25 31.30 -4.27
C VAL A 432 21.44 31.63 -3.36
N SER A 433 22.54 30.87 -3.45
CA SER A 433 23.71 31.05 -2.56
C SER A 433 24.48 32.35 -2.75
N ARG A 434 24.29 33.01 -3.91
CA ARG A 434 24.87 34.33 -4.21
C ARG A 434 23.84 35.45 -4.13
N ASP A 435 22.63 35.19 -3.66
CA ASP A 435 21.55 36.19 -3.57
C ASP A 435 21.30 36.97 -4.88
N LEU A 436 21.52 36.35 -6.04
CA LEU A 436 21.46 37.06 -7.33
C LEU A 436 20.07 37.65 -7.60
N TYR A 437 19.04 36.99 -7.07
CA TYR A 437 17.65 37.43 -7.16
C TYR A 437 17.37 38.77 -6.45
N THR A 438 18.30 39.26 -5.62
CA THR A 438 18.18 40.57 -4.94
C THR A 438 18.74 41.73 -5.76
N VAL A 439 19.65 41.44 -6.70
CA VAL A 439 20.39 42.46 -7.47
C VAL A 439 20.05 42.45 -8.96
N THR A 440 19.40 41.41 -9.47
CA THR A 440 19.02 41.33 -10.88
C THR A 440 17.76 40.49 -11.11
N THR A 441 17.28 40.48 -12.35
CA THR A 441 16.17 39.65 -12.81
C THR A 441 16.63 38.73 -13.95
N PRO A 442 16.00 37.56 -14.14
CA PRO A 442 16.45 36.60 -15.15
C PRO A 442 16.34 37.17 -16.58
N GLN A 443 15.45 38.15 -16.82
CA GLN A 443 15.31 38.81 -18.13
C GLN A 443 16.43 39.80 -18.45
N GLN A 444 17.18 40.25 -17.43
CA GLN A 444 18.32 41.17 -17.59
C GLN A 444 19.63 40.43 -17.84
N LEU A 445 19.64 39.10 -17.75
CA LEU A 445 20.82 38.26 -17.93
C LEU A 445 20.70 37.41 -19.20
N SER A 446 21.71 37.49 -20.06
CA SER A 446 21.88 36.49 -21.12
C SER A 446 22.40 35.17 -20.54
N SER A 447 22.14 34.06 -21.23
CA SER A 447 22.68 32.75 -20.83
C SER A 447 24.22 32.78 -20.79
N THR A 448 24.85 33.46 -21.75
CA THR A 448 26.31 33.63 -21.79
C THR A 448 26.83 34.39 -20.58
N ALA A 449 26.18 35.50 -20.20
CA ALA A 449 26.56 36.28 -19.03
C ALA A 449 26.36 35.49 -17.73
N PHE A 450 25.26 34.75 -17.60
CA PHE A 450 25.01 33.90 -16.44
C PHE A 450 26.14 32.88 -16.24
N TRP A 451 26.48 32.11 -17.28
CA TRP A 451 27.53 31.09 -17.17
C TRP A 451 28.92 31.68 -16.96
N TRP A 452 29.17 32.88 -17.51
CA TRP A 452 30.38 33.60 -17.24
C TRP A 452 30.47 34.04 -15.76
N LEU A 453 29.38 34.53 -15.17
CA LEU A 453 29.31 34.86 -13.74
C LEU A 453 29.48 33.63 -12.84
N VAL A 454 28.90 32.49 -13.22
CA VAL A 454 29.13 31.21 -12.53
C VAL A 454 30.62 30.89 -12.47
N ALA A 455 31.36 31.14 -13.56
CA ALA A 455 32.80 30.90 -13.62
C ALA A 455 33.67 31.97 -12.93
N VAL A 456 33.13 33.14 -12.60
CA VAL A 456 33.83 34.16 -11.79
C VAL A 456 33.85 33.74 -10.31
N GLU A 457 32.82 33.03 -9.85
CA GLU A 457 32.66 32.45 -8.50
C GLU A 457 32.61 33.42 -7.31
N ASP A 458 33.28 34.58 -7.35
CA ASP A 458 33.39 35.54 -6.23
C ASP A 458 32.15 36.43 -6.10
N ASN A 459 31.51 36.40 -4.92
CA ASN A 459 30.23 37.07 -4.69
C ASN A 459 30.35 38.61 -4.71
N ASP A 460 31.41 39.16 -4.15
CA ASP A 460 31.57 40.62 -4.06
C ASP A 460 31.85 41.19 -5.45
N ILE A 461 32.66 40.50 -6.24
CA ILE A 461 32.89 40.84 -7.65
C ILE A 461 31.57 40.76 -8.42
N ILE A 462 30.82 39.66 -8.29
CA ILE A 462 29.55 39.47 -9.00
C ILE A 462 28.54 40.58 -8.66
N HIS A 463 28.36 40.92 -7.38
CA HIS A 463 27.44 41.98 -6.95
C HIS A 463 27.85 43.35 -7.48
N ASN A 464 29.15 43.67 -7.47
CA ASN A 464 29.65 44.91 -8.05
C ASN A 464 29.40 44.98 -9.56
N LEU A 465 29.48 43.86 -10.28
CA LEU A 465 29.19 43.81 -11.72
C LEU A 465 27.73 44.09 -12.06
N PHE A 466 26.78 43.82 -11.16
CA PHE A 466 25.37 44.15 -11.36
C PHE A 466 25.04 45.65 -11.24
N THR A 467 26.02 46.48 -10.85
CA THR A 467 25.90 47.94 -10.97
C THR A 467 26.04 48.44 -12.42
N LEU A 468 26.50 47.57 -13.33
CA LEU A 468 26.72 47.87 -14.74
C LEU A 468 25.42 47.72 -15.56
N GLU A 469 25.37 48.41 -16.71
CA GLU A 469 24.29 48.16 -17.68
C GLU A 469 24.41 46.73 -18.26
N PRO A 470 23.29 46.04 -18.56
CA PRO A 470 23.31 44.66 -19.07
C PRO A 470 24.18 44.47 -20.32
N ALA A 471 24.20 45.46 -21.22
CA ALA A 471 25.02 45.41 -22.43
C ALA A 471 26.53 45.41 -22.14
N ILE A 472 26.96 46.07 -21.05
CA ILE A 472 28.36 46.06 -20.60
C ILE A 472 28.70 44.69 -20.01
N LEU A 473 27.82 44.13 -19.19
CA LEU A 473 28.01 42.80 -18.62
C LEU A 473 28.14 41.72 -19.70
N ASP A 474 27.28 41.74 -20.71
CA ASP A 474 27.37 40.85 -21.88
C ASP A 474 28.70 41.03 -22.62
N ALA A 475 29.15 42.28 -22.77
CA ALA A 475 30.41 42.59 -23.43
C ALA A 475 31.64 42.04 -22.69
N LEU A 476 31.58 41.88 -21.36
CA LEU A 476 32.65 41.29 -20.54
C LEU A 476 32.84 39.80 -20.77
N THR A 477 31.81 39.09 -21.24
CA THR A 477 31.87 37.64 -21.51
C THR A 477 32.89 37.27 -22.60
N ARG A 478 33.41 38.27 -23.34
CA ARG A 478 34.49 38.12 -24.32
C ARG A 478 35.87 37.90 -23.68
N VAL A 479 36.01 38.24 -22.39
CA VAL A 479 37.20 37.97 -21.57
C VAL A 479 36.98 36.67 -20.80
N SER A 480 38.03 35.88 -20.58
CA SER A 480 37.91 34.68 -19.75
C SER A 480 37.54 35.05 -18.31
N ALA A 481 36.61 34.31 -17.70
CA ALA A 481 36.16 34.58 -16.33
C ALA A 481 37.32 34.47 -15.32
N ALA A 482 38.24 33.52 -15.53
CA ALA A 482 39.41 33.33 -14.66
C ALA A 482 40.39 34.51 -14.72
N ASP A 483 40.69 35.02 -15.93
CA ASP A 483 41.59 36.16 -16.08
C ASP A 483 40.94 37.44 -15.54
N PHE A 484 39.64 37.61 -15.78
CA PHE A 484 38.89 38.73 -15.21
C PHE A 484 38.90 38.67 -13.68
N HIS A 485 38.60 37.52 -13.09
CA HIS A 485 38.61 37.33 -11.64
C HIS A 485 39.99 37.64 -11.03
N ALA A 486 41.08 37.18 -11.65
CA ALA A 486 42.44 37.42 -11.16
C ALA A 486 42.78 38.92 -11.08
N VAL A 487 42.28 39.73 -12.03
CA VAL A 487 42.44 41.19 -12.00
C VAL A 487 41.48 41.81 -10.99
N ALA A 488 40.19 41.47 -11.09
CA ALA A 488 39.11 42.03 -10.29
C ALA A 488 39.33 41.86 -8.78
N ALA A 489 39.89 40.73 -8.34
CA ALA A 489 40.17 40.44 -6.93
C ALA A 489 41.18 41.41 -6.28
N THR A 490 41.91 42.20 -7.08
CA THR A 490 42.92 43.15 -6.60
C THR A 490 42.46 44.61 -6.68
N LEU A 491 41.28 44.87 -7.24
CA LEU A 491 40.79 46.22 -7.53
C LEU A 491 39.70 46.66 -6.53
N PRO A 492 39.64 47.95 -6.17
CA PRO A 492 38.47 48.50 -5.50
C PRO A 492 37.25 48.51 -6.43
N ALA A 493 36.04 48.52 -5.86
CA ALA A 493 34.79 48.42 -6.61
C ALA A 493 34.63 49.50 -7.72
N GLU A 494 35.10 50.72 -7.44
CA GLU A 494 35.05 51.84 -8.41
C GLU A 494 35.94 51.58 -9.64
N ASP A 495 37.14 51.03 -9.43
CA ASP A 495 38.06 50.69 -10.51
C ASP A 495 37.57 49.48 -11.30
N LEU A 496 36.89 48.54 -10.64
CA LEU A 496 36.28 47.38 -11.28
C LEU A 496 35.15 47.79 -12.23
N VAL A 497 34.28 48.71 -11.81
CA VAL A 497 33.22 49.27 -12.66
C VAL A 497 33.81 50.01 -13.86
N TRP A 498 34.83 50.84 -13.62
CA TRP A 498 35.53 51.55 -14.70
C TRP A 498 36.20 50.59 -15.68
N LEU A 499 36.93 49.58 -15.18
CA LEU A 499 37.61 48.58 -16.01
C LEU A 499 36.60 47.83 -16.87
N ALA A 500 35.47 47.44 -16.29
CA ALA A 500 34.40 46.76 -17.02
C ALA A 500 33.89 47.59 -18.20
N GLN A 501 33.62 48.88 -17.99
CA GLN A 501 33.20 49.81 -19.05
C GLN A 501 34.28 49.98 -20.12
N TYR A 502 35.54 50.09 -19.70
CA TYR A 502 36.68 50.22 -20.60
C TYR A 502 36.87 48.99 -21.51
N LEU A 503 36.75 47.79 -20.95
CA LEU A 503 36.85 46.54 -21.70
C LEU A 503 35.65 46.33 -22.64
N ALA A 504 34.45 46.77 -22.24
CA ALA A 504 33.26 46.67 -23.08
C ALA A 504 33.39 47.46 -24.39
N GLY A 505 34.08 48.61 -24.37
CA GLY A 505 34.33 49.43 -25.55
C GLY A 505 35.37 48.87 -26.54
N GLN A 506 36.08 47.78 -26.19
CA GLN A 506 37.19 47.24 -26.97
C GLN A 506 36.80 46.06 -27.86
N SER A 507 37.64 45.75 -28.85
CA SER A 507 37.60 44.47 -29.52
C SER A 507 38.03 43.34 -28.57
N GLN A 508 37.66 42.10 -28.88
CA GLN A 508 37.99 40.94 -28.04
C GLN A 508 39.51 40.79 -27.82
N ALA A 509 40.31 40.98 -28.87
CA ALA A 509 41.77 40.86 -28.78
C ALA A 509 42.39 41.95 -27.89
N GLU A 510 41.89 43.19 -27.99
CA GLU A 510 42.35 44.31 -27.17
C GLU A 510 41.94 44.15 -25.70
N ALA A 511 40.70 43.72 -25.44
CA ALA A 511 40.22 43.46 -24.09
C ALA A 511 41.05 42.36 -23.39
N GLN A 512 41.31 41.25 -24.09
CA GLN A 512 42.15 40.16 -23.56
C GLN A 512 43.59 40.61 -23.34
N ALA A 513 44.16 41.38 -24.27
CA ALA A 513 45.51 41.93 -24.12
C ALA A 513 45.61 42.88 -22.91
N THR A 514 44.59 43.73 -22.70
CA THR A 514 44.51 44.64 -21.56
C THR A 514 44.48 43.88 -20.23
N VAL A 515 43.63 42.85 -20.12
CA VAL A 515 43.55 42.03 -18.90
C VAL A 515 44.86 41.28 -18.65
N ALA A 516 45.48 40.71 -19.69
CA ALA A 516 46.79 40.08 -19.56
C ALA A 516 47.88 41.05 -19.09
N GLN A 517 47.86 42.30 -19.58
CA GLN A 517 48.81 43.34 -19.16
C GLN A 517 48.63 43.73 -17.69
N LEU A 518 47.38 43.82 -17.22
CA LEU A 518 47.04 44.09 -15.82
C LEU A 518 47.47 42.93 -14.91
N MET A 519 47.21 41.67 -15.30
CA MET A 519 47.66 40.49 -14.55
C MET A 519 49.19 40.42 -14.41
N GLN A 520 49.91 40.82 -15.47
CA GLN A 520 51.38 40.84 -15.47
C GLN A 520 51.97 42.07 -14.75
N GLY A 521 51.14 43.01 -14.31
CA GLY A 521 51.57 44.28 -13.70
C GLY A 521 52.26 45.24 -14.67
N SER A 522 52.18 44.98 -15.98
CA SER A 522 52.76 45.82 -17.04
C SER A 522 51.92 47.07 -17.34
N ALA A 523 50.67 47.09 -16.88
CA ALA A 523 49.78 48.24 -16.88
C ALA A 523 49.12 48.38 -15.49
N THR A 524 48.63 49.59 -15.18
CA THR A 524 47.79 49.86 -13.99
C THR A 524 46.50 50.56 -14.42
N ILE A 525 45.44 50.45 -13.63
CA ILE A 525 44.17 51.15 -13.90
C ILE A 525 44.38 52.66 -14.06
N ALA A 526 45.16 53.29 -13.16
CA ALA A 526 45.48 54.71 -13.26
C ALA A 526 46.20 55.09 -14.58
N ALA A 527 47.07 54.21 -15.10
CA ALA A 527 47.73 54.43 -16.39
C ALA A 527 46.75 54.34 -17.56
N LEU A 528 45.80 53.41 -17.52
CA LEU A 528 44.76 53.24 -18.56
C LEU A 528 43.71 54.38 -18.54
N GLN A 529 43.45 54.97 -17.37
CA GLN A 529 42.58 56.14 -17.21
C GLN A 529 43.20 57.43 -17.76
N THR A 530 44.53 57.47 -17.92
CA THR A 530 45.22 58.65 -18.42
C THR A 530 45.13 58.67 -19.95
N PRO A 531 44.58 59.74 -20.58
CA PRO A 531 44.53 59.84 -22.04
C PRO A 531 45.94 59.71 -22.62
N PRO A 532 46.14 59.01 -23.75
CA PRO A 532 47.45 58.96 -24.39
C PRO A 532 47.92 60.39 -24.62
N ALA A 533 49.12 60.71 -24.12
CA ALA A 533 49.72 62.03 -24.35
C ALA A 533 49.65 62.32 -25.86
N PRO A 534 49.24 63.53 -26.29
CA PRO A 534 49.14 63.84 -27.70
C PRO A 534 50.49 63.56 -28.34
N GLN A 535 50.54 62.54 -29.21
CA GLN A 535 51.75 62.24 -29.95
C GLN A 535 52.08 63.50 -30.77
N PRO A 536 53.30 64.04 -30.67
CA PRO A 536 53.69 65.14 -31.52
C PRO A 536 53.54 64.67 -32.96
N SER A 537 52.60 65.30 -33.69
CA SER A 537 52.48 65.14 -35.12
C SER A 537 53.85 65.41 -35.72
N ALA A 538 54.47 64.38 -36.31
CA ALA A 538 55.70 64.50 -37.05
C ALA A 538 55.41 65.33 -38.31
N ALA A 539 55.39 66.64 -38.13
CA ALA A 539 55.46 67.61 -39.21
C ALA A 539 56.92 67.69 -39.68
N LEU A 540 57.11 67.39 -40.96
CA LEU A 540 58.10 67.98 -41.86
C LEU A 540 59.58 67.86 -41.45
N ALA A 541 60.27 66.89 -42.08
CA ALA A 541 61.66 67.06 -42.48
C ALA A 541 61.74 66.91 -44.00
N GLU A 542 61.61 68.05 -44.69
CA GLU A 542 62.01 68.23 -46.08
C GLU A 542 63.54 68.16 -46.21
N GLY A 543 64.00 67.47 -47.26
CA GLY A 543 65.20 67.86 -48.00
C GLY A 543 66.45 66.98 -47.85
N ALA A 544 66.62 66.00 -48.74
CA ALA A 544 67.74 65.99 -49.70
C ALA A 544 67.60 64.81 -50.67
N ALA A 545 67.65 65.14 -51.96
CA ALA A 545 67.44 64.28 -53.12
C ALA A 545 68.71 63.48 -53.52
N VAL A 546 68.50 62.58 -54.50
CA VAL A 546 69.38 62.01 -55.56
C VAL A 546 68.99 60.52 -55.72
N GLU A 547 68.74 59.89 -56.87
CA GLU A 547 68.62 60.25 -58.28
C GLU A 547 68.18 58.96 -59.02
N SER A 548 67.13 59.10 -59.84
CA SER A 548 66.73 58.40 -61.08
C SER A 548 67.38 57.06 -61.54
N ALA A 549 66.54 56.06 -61.86
CA ALA A 549 66.45 55.40 -63.19
C ALA A 549 65.31 54.34 -63.28
N PRO A 550 64.78 54.01 -64.47
CA PRO A 550 63.36 53.58 -64.64
C PRO A 550 63.11 52.17 -65.22
N GLN A 551 61.92 51.62 -64.88
CA GLN A 551 61.03 50.68 -65.64
C GLN A 551 61.55 49.30 -66.10
N PRO A 552 60.69 48.29 -66.47
CA PRO A 552 59.26 48.35 -66.79
C PRO A 552 58.35 47.29 -66.12
N SER A 553 57.06 47.48 -66.42
CA SER A 553 55.86 46.67 -66.22
C SER A 553 55.88 45.27 -66.84
N ASP A 554 55.24 44.32 -66.15
CA ASP A 554 54.40 43.22 -66.68
C ASP A 554 53.36 42.92 -65.57
N ALA A 555 52.03 43.08 -65.71
CA ALA A 555 51.05 42.49 -66.62
C ALA A 555 50.43 41.16 -66.10
N VAL A 556 49.11 41.22 -65.79
CA VAL A 556 48.05 40.19 -66.06
C VAL A 556 48.01 38.98 -65.08
N ASP A 557 46.92 38.35 -64.60
CA ASP A 557 45.44 38.22 -64.82
C ASP A 557 44.80 37.74 -63.47
N VAL A 558 43.61 38.16 -62.99
CA VAL A 558 42.21 37.72 -63.25
C VAL A 558 41.78 36.32 -62.74
N ALA A 559 40.60 36.30 -62.09
CA ALA A 559 39.64 35.21 -61.77
C ALA A 559 39.89 34.37 -60.49
N ALA A 560 38.91 33.89 -59.70
CA ALA A 560 37.45 34.05 -59.53
C ALA A 560 37.05 33.20 -58.28
N PRO A 561 35.81 33.29 -57.73
CA PRO A 561 35.47 32.82 -56.38
C PRO A 561 34.78 31.43 -56.35
N ALA A 562 35.01 30.67 -55.28
CA ALA A 562 34.25 29.50 -54.83
C ALA A 562 34.72 29.21 -53.39
N GLY A 563 33.94 28.95 -52.34
CA GLY A 563 32.56 28.56 -52.08
C GLY A 563 32.41 28.47 -50.54
N PRO A 564 31.21 28.32 -49.98
CA PRO A 564 31.03 28.39 -48.53
C PRO A 564 31.54 27.12 -47.83
N PRO A 565 32.05 27.21 -46.59
CA PRO A 565 32.33 26.03 -45.79
C PRO A 565 31.02 25.37 -45.30
N SER A 566 30.92 24.07 -45.53
CA SER A 566 29.92 23.16 -44.98
C SER A 566 29.93 23.19 -43.44
N PRO A 567 28.78 23.16 -42.75
CA PRO A 567 28.75 22.89 -41.32
C PRO A 567 29.00 21.40 -41.07
N GLY A 568 30.08 21.09 -40.38
CA GLY A 568 30.31 19.77 -39.79
C GLY A 568 29.29 19.52 -38.68
N TYR A 569 28.47 18.50 -38.87
CA TYR A 569 27.67 17.88 -37.80
C TYR A 569 28.61 17.02 -36.95
N PRO A 570 28.66 17.18 -35.61
CA PRO A 570 29.33 16.21 -34.76
C PRO A 570 28.45 14.96 -34.57
N ASP A 571 29.06 13.82 -34.89
CA ASP A 571 28.58 12.47 -34.61
C ASP A 571 28.32 12.26 -33.12
N GLY A 572 27.08 12.48 -32.69
CA GLY A 572 26.62 12.17 -31.32
C GLY A 572 25.27 11.43 -31.26
N VAL A 573 24.54 11.35 -32.37
CA VAL A 573 23.14 10.86 -32.36
C VAL A 573 23.00 9.40 -32.80
N LEU A 574 24.00 8.84 -33.52
CA LEU A 574 23.95 7.43 -33.94
C LEU A 574 24.38 6.43 -32.85
N ALA A 575 25.12 6.86 -31.82
CA ALA A 575 25.48 6.01 -30.69
C ALA A 575 24.29 5.80 -29.72
N ALA A 576 23.45 6.82 -29.54
CA ALA A 576 22.26 6.73 -28.69
C ALA A 576 21.14 5.89 -29.32
N ALA A 577 20.96 5.97 -30.65
CA ALA A 577 19.98 5.15 -31.37
C ALA A 577 20.36 3.65 -31.40
N ALA A 578 21.66 3.32 -31.44
CA ALA A 578 22.13 1.94 -31.42
C ALA A 578 21.99 1.27 -30.03
N MET A 579 22.17 2.03 -28.93
CA MET A 579 21.93 1.51 -27.57
C MET A 579 20.44 1.30 -27.28
N LEU A 580 19.55 2.18 -27.78
CA LEU A 580 18.10 2.01 -27.60
C LEU A 580 17.56 0.78 -28.37
N LEU A 581 18.12 0.48 -29.53
CA LEU A 581 17.78 -0.71 -30.32
C LEU A 581 18.28 -2.02 -29.68
N LEU A 582 19.45 -2.01 -29.03
CA LEU A 582 19.96 -3.17 -28.28
C LEU A 582 19.17 -3.41 -26.98
N PHE A 583 18.69 -2.36 -26.32
CA PHE A 583 17.83 -2.49 -25.14
C PHE A 583 16.42 -3.02 -25.49
N LEU A 584 15.84 -2.57 -26.61
CA LEU A 584 14.53 -3.05 -27.09
C LEU A 584 14.60 -4.48 -27.65
N LEU A 585 15.73 -4.90 -28.23
CA LEU A 585 15.96 -6.29 -28.64
C LEU A 585 16.24 -7.22 -27.45
N GLY A 586 16.93 -6.75 -26.42
CA GLY A 586 17.15 -7.50 -25.16
C GLY A 586 15.85 -7.76 -24.39
N TRP A 587 14.94 -6.78 -24.34
CA TRP A 587 13.65 -6.92 -23.65
C TRP A 587 12.74 -7.95 -24.32
N ARG A 588 12.75 -8.06 -25.66
CA ARG A 588 11.94 -9.06 -26.38
C ARG A 588 12.42 -10.50 -26.18
N VAL A 589 13.71 -10.74 -25.97
CA VAL A 589 14.24 -12.09 -25.72
C VAL A 589 13.88 -12.59 -24.31
N VAL A 590 13.81 -11.69 -23.32
CA VAL A 590 13.40 -12.05 -21.94
C VAL A 590 11.90 -12.33 -21.83
N VAL A 591 11.07 -11.64 -22.61
CA VAL A 591 9.61 -11.90 -22.66
C VAL A 591 9.27 -13.17 -23.45
N SER A 592 10.07 -13.54 -24.46
CA SER A 592 9.86 -14.79 -25.23
C SER A 592 10.25 -16.06 -24.48
N LEU A 593 11.11 -15.99 -23.45
CA LEU A 593 11.52 -17.17 -22.66
C LEU A 593 10.60 -17.48 -21.47
N ARG A 594 9.55 -16.66 -21.25
CA ARG A 594 8.60 -16.85 -20.14
C ARG A 594 7.18 -17.24 -20.59
N GLY A 595 6.97 -17.45 -21.89
CA GLY A 595 5.64 -17.60 -22.50
C GLY A 595 5.19 -19.01 -22.96
N ASP A 596 6.05 -20.03 -22.99
CA ASP A 596 5.70 -21.32 -23.62
C ASP A 596 5.61 -22.51 -22.63
N SER A 597 4.42 -22.72 -22.05
CA SER A 597 3.87 -24.00 -21.54
C SER A 597 2.62 -23.69 -20.71
N TYR A 598 1.36 -23.92 -21.10
CA TYR A 598 0.79 -24.98 -21.91
C TYR A 598 -0.51 -24.51 -22.58
N GLY A 599 -0.62 -24.77 -23.88
CA GLY A 599 -1.89 -24.99 -24.57
C GLY A 599 -2.06 -26.48 -24.89
N ASN A 600 -3.14 -27.05 -24.35
CA ASN A 600 -4.09 -28.00 -24.95
C ASN A 600 -3.60 -29.18 -25.83
N SER A 601 -3.90 -30.42 -25.43
CA SER A 601 -4.68 -31.42 -26.21
C SER A 601 -4.60 -32.83 -25.59
N GLY A 602 -5.76 -33.47 -25.36
CA GLY A 602 -5.88 -34.88 -24.95
C GLY A 602 -6.98 -35.12 -23.91
#